data_AF-A0A2V5ZGP0-F1
#
_entry.id   AF-A0A2V5ZGP0-F1
#
_cell.length_a   1.000
_cell.length_b   1.000
_cell.length_c   1.000
_cell.angle_alpha   90.00
_cell.angle_beta   90.00
_cell.angle_gamma   90.00
#
_symmetry.space_group_name_H-M   'P 1'
#
loop_
_entity.id
_entity.type
_entity.pdbx_description
1 polymer ?
#
loop_
_entity_poly.entity_id
_entity_poly.type
_entity_poly.pdbx_seq_one_letter_code
_entity_poly.pdbx_strand_id
1 'polypeptide(L)'
;DRRVASNDEKIVVGDSQQRVLALLGSPTEITDCTTGYGGYKRGQYEHISPDCAQEFWYYSFYFPQSFTYSFNREQKVVQKYVLTSP
;
A
#
# COMPACT_ATOMS: atom_id res chain seq x y z
N ASP A 1 -6.02 -3.85 -11.49
CA ASP A 1 -7.13 -4.80 -11.24
C ASP A 1 -8.34 -3.99 -10.79
N ARG A 2 -9.47 -4.05 -11.53
CA ARG A 2 -10.69 -3.28 -11.19
C ARG A 2 -11.25 -3.64 -9.81
N ARG A 3 -10.98 -4.84 -9.30
CA ARG A 3 -11.39 -5.28 -7.95
C ARG A 3 -10.63 -4.56 -6.86
N VAL A 4 -9.34 -4.30 -7.07
CA VAL A 4 -8.50 -3.57 -6.11
C VAL A 4 -9.02 -2.14 -5.98
N ALA A 5 -9.26 -1.48 -7.12
CA ALA A 5 -9.77 -0.11 -7.13
C ALA A 5 -11.14 0.04 -6.43
N SER A 6 -12.05 -0.93 -6.57
CA SER A 6 -13.38 -0.85 -5.94
C SER A 6 -13.40 -1.25 -4.46
N ASN A 7 -12.39 -1.97 -3.97
CA ASN A 7 -12.31 -2.40 -2.58
C ASN A 7 -11.34 -1.55 -1.74
N ASP A 8 -10.45 -0.77 -2.35
CA ASP A 8 -9.57 0.20 -1.68
C ASP A 8 -10.36 1.17 -0.78
N GLU A 9 -11.50 1.67 -1.28
CA GLU A 9 -12.35 2.61 -0.55
C GLU A 9 -12.88 2.04 0.78
N LYS A 10 -12.89 0.70 0.93
CA LYS A 10 -13.36 0.00 2.13
C LYS A 10 -12.28 -0.22 3.19
N ILE A 11 -11.02 0.10 2.86
CA ILE A 11 -9.88 -0.02 3.77
C ILE A 11 -9.67 1.31 4.49
N VAL A 12 -9.59 1.22 5.82
CA VAL A 12 -9.39 2.37 6.71
C VAL A 12 -8.17 2.19 7.60
N VAL A 13 -7.63 3.30 8.10
CA VAL A 13 -6.56 3.28 9.12
C VAL A 13 -7.06 2.50 10.35
N GLY A 14 -6.22 1.63 10.89
CA GLY A 14 -6.54 0.69 11.97
C GLY A 14 -7.02 -0.68 11.50
N ASP A 15 -7.32 -0.87 10.22
CA ASP A 15 -7.65 -2.19 9.68
C ASP A 15 -6.46 -3.15 9.80
N SER A 16 -6.75 -4.44 9.98
CA SER A 16 -5.70 -5.46 10.02
C SER A 16 -5.14 -5.76 8.62
N GLN A 17 -3.88 -6.14 8.57
CA GLN A 17 -3.23 -6.69 7.37
C GLN A 17 -4.05 -7.84 6.75
N GLN A 18 -4.61 -8.72 7.58
CA GLN A 18 -5.48 -9.81 7.11
C GLN A 18 -6.75 -9.31 6.40
N ARG A 19 -7.35 -8.21 6.89
CA ARG A 19 -8.52 -7.60 6.25
C ARG A 19 -8.18 -7.03 4.88
N VAL A 20 -7.02 -6.37 4.75
CA VAL A 20 -6.51 -5.88 3.47
C VAL A 20 -6.32 -7.04 2.49
N LEU A 21 -5.66 -8.12 2.93
CA LEU A 21 -5.50 -9.34 2.10
C LEU A 21 -6.83 -9.97 1.71
N ALA A 22 -7.83 -10.00 2.59
CA ALA A 22 -9.14 -10.55 2.28
C ALA A 22 -9.89 -9.73 1.22
N LEU A 23 -9.73 -8.40 1.23
CA LEU A 23 -10.41 -7.50 0.30
C LEU A 23 -9.72 -7.42 -1.06
N LEU A 24 -8.40 -7.31 -1.06
CA LEU A 24 -7.59 -7.02 -2.25
C LEU A 24 -6.84 -8.24 -2.80
N GLY A 25 -6.76 -9.32 -2.02
CA GLY A 25 -5.91 -10.47 -2.34
C GLY A 25 -4.44 -10.20 -2.04
N SER A 26 -3.58 -11.00 -2.65
CA SER A 26 -2.13 -10.89 -2.49
C SER A 26 -1.60 -9.59 -3.10
N PRO A 27 -0.73 -8.85 -2.39
CA PRO A 27 -0.07 -7.69 -2.95
C PRO A 27 0.87 -8.08 -4.08
N THR A 28 1.13 -7.14 -4.97
CA THR A 28 2.12 -7.26 -6.04
C THR A 28 3.53 -7.29 -5.45
N GLU A 29 3.78 -6.47 -4.44
CA GLU A 29 5.07 -6.35 -3.76
C GLU A 29 4.88 -6.04 -2.27
N ILE A 30 5.82 -6.50 -1.45
CA ILE A 30 5.88 -6.24 -0.02
C ILE A 30 7.24 -5.61 0.28
N THR A 31 7.25 -4.44 0.91
CA THR A 31 8.48 -3.71 1.26
C THR A 31 8.56 -3.45 2.76
N ASP A 32 9.73 -3.04 3.23
CA ASP A 32 9.99 -2.58 4.60
C ASP A 32 9.76 -1.07 4.75
N CYS A 33 8.95 -0.49 3.85
CA CYS A 33 8.71 0.94 3.74
C CYS A 33 9.93 1.78 3.32
N THR A 34 11.10 1.19 3.00
CA THR A 34 12.26 1.97 2.50
C THR A 34 12.27 2.14 0.98
N THR A 35 11.48 1.33 0.29
CA THR A 35 11.37 1.26 -1.17
C THR A 35 10.04 1.84 -1.65
N GLY A 36 10.11 2.67 -2.69
CA GLY A 36 8.98 3.33 -3.34
C GLY A 36 8.53 2.61 -4.61
N TYR A 37 7.71 3.30 -5.41
CA TYR A 37 7.17 2.73 -6.65
C TYR A 37 8.29 2.31 -7.61
N GLY A 38 8.21 1.11 -8.17
CA GLY A 38 9.18 0.63 -9.17
C GLY A 38 10.55 0.22 -8.59
N GLY A 39 10.65 0.01 -7.28
CA GLY A 39 11.89 -0.47 -6.64
C GLY A 39 12.91 0.63 -6.34
N TYR A 40 12.57 1.91 -6.56
CA TYR A 40 13.46 3.01 -6.22
C TYR A 40 13.50 3.23 -4.71
N LYS A 41 14.67 3.57 -4.16
CA LYS A 41 14.76 4.03 -2.77
C LYS A 41 13.90 5.27 -2.60
N ARG A 42 13.15 5.31 -1.50
CA ARG A 42 12.31 6.46 -1.23
C ARG A 42 13.13 7.73 -1.01
N GLY A 43 12.64 8.82 -1.58
CA GLY A 43 13.23 10.14 -1.43
C GLY A 43 12.90 10.74 -0.06
N GLN A 44 13.72 11.68 0.40
CA GLN A 44 13.52 12.40 1.67
C GLN A 44 12.18 13.18 1.79
N TYR A 45 11.46 13.35 0.67
CA TYR A 45 10.17 14.05 0.61
C TYR A 45 8.97 13.10 0.55
N GLU A 46 9.19 11.79 0.40
CA GLU A 46 8.11 10.82 0.49
C GLU A 46 7.73 10.65 1.95
N HIS A 47 6.50 11.00 2.28
CA HIS A 47 6.00 10.90 3.64
C HIS A 47 5.73 9.43 3.96
N ILE A 48 6.32 8.94 5.04
CA ILE A 48 6.14 7.58 5.54
C ILE A 48 5.82 7.71 7.00
N SER A 49 4.77 7.03 7.44
CA SER A 49 4.51 6.92 8.87
C SER A 49 5.76 6.41 9.58
N PRO A 50 6.25 7.09 10.64
CA PRO A 50 7.42 6.63 11.39
C PRO A 50 7.24 5.25 12.02
N ASP A 51 5.97 4.82 12.16
CA ASP A 51 5.61 3.51 12.69
C ASP A 51 5.49 2.42 11.61
N CYS A 52 5.84 2.72 10.35
CA CYS A 52 5.78 1.76 9.26
C CYS A 52 6.81 0.64 9.46
N ALA A 53 6.33 -0.59 9.58
CA ALA A 53 7.14 -1.80 9.68
C ALA A 53 7.09 -2.64 8.39
N GLN A 54 6.00 -2.52 7.63
CA GLN A 54 5.80 -3.24 6.39
C GLN A 54 4.85 -2.46 5.48
N GLU A 55 5.02 -2.56 4.17
CA GLU A 55 4.13 -1.93 3.21
C GLU A 55 3.72 -2.90 2.11
N PHE A 56 2.44 -2.87 1.75
CA PHE A 56 1.90 -3.62 0.63
C PHE A 56 1.70 -2.71 -0.56
N TRP A 57 2.13 -3.17 -1.71
CA TRP A 57 1.97 -2.50 -2.99
C TRP A 57 1.03 -3.30 -3.88
N TYR A 58 0.02 -2.62 -4.41
CA TYR A 58 -0.90 -3.14 -5.40
C TYR A 58 -0.80 -2.25 -6.63
N TYR A 59 -0.15 -2.75 -7.69
CA TYR A 59 -0.04 -2.03 -8.95
C TYR A 59 -0.16 -2.99 -10.12
N SER A 60 -0.43 -2.45 -11.30
CA SER A 60 -0.55 -3.23 -12.52
C SER A 60 0.00 -2.45 -13.69
N PHE A 61 0.74 -3.12 -14.57
CA PHE A 61 1.26 -2.50 -15.78
C PHE A 61 0.15 -2.00 -16.72
N TYR A 62 -1.08 -2.53 -16.59
CA TYR A 62 -2.22 -2.19 -17.44
C TYR A 62 -3.12 -1.09 -16.88
N PHE A 63 -2.88 -0.62 -15.65
CA PHE A 63 -3.69 0.40 -15.00
C PHE A 63 -2.78 1.47 -14.38
N PRO A 64 -2.97 2.77 -14.67
CA PRO A 64 -2.09 3.85 -14.22
C PRO A 64 -2.27 4.21 -12.74
N GLN A 65 -2.80 3.28 -11.94
CA GLN A 65 -3.06 3.45 -10.51
C GLN A 65 -2.28 2.42 -9.73
N SER A 66 -1.62 2.88 -8.68
CA SER A 66 -1.04 2.01 -7.65
C SER A 66 -1.55 2.41 -6.28
N PHE A 67 -1.79 1.40 -5.45
CA PHE A 67 -2.27 1.54 -4.08
C PHE A 67 -1.19 1.02 -3.15
N THR A 68 -0.92 1.76 -2.07
CA THR A 68 -0.02 1.29 -1.03
C THR A 68 -0.70 1.34 0.33
N TYR A 69 -0.38 0.36 1.16
CA TYR A 69 -0.87 0.25 2.53
C TYR A 69 0.31 -0.02 3.45
N SER A 70 0.58 0.93 4.35
CA SER A 70 1.62 0.84 5.36
C SER A 70 1.05 0.25 6.64
N PHE A 71 1.75 -0.72 7.22
CA PHE A 71 1.39 -1.41 8.44
C PHE A 71 2.41 -1.15 9.54
N ASN A 72 1.94 -0.99 10.77
CA ASN A 72 2.80 -0.99 11.94
C ASN A 72 3.19 -2.41 12.38
N ARG A 73 3.99 -2.51 13.46
CA ARG A 73 4.42 -3.78 14.05
C ARG A 73 3.27 -4.64 14.57
N GLU A 74 2.10 -4.04 14.84
CA GLU A 74 0.87 -4.74 15.23
C GLU A 74 0.05 -5.19 14.02
N GLN A 75 0.60 -5.07 12.80
CA GLN A 75 -0.06 -5.43 11.54
C GLN A 75 -1.35 -4.64 11.30
N LYS A 76 -1.39 -3.37 11.72
CA LYS A 76 -2.50 -2.44 11.50
C LYS A 76 -2.13 -1.39 10.49
N VAL A 77 -3.05 -1.05 9.60
CA VAL A 77 -2.90 0.02 8.62
C VAL A 77 -2.68 1.33 9.37
N VAL A 78 -1.53 1.95 9.18
CA VAL A 78 -1.24 3.30 9.69
C VAL A 78 -1.39 4.35 8.61
N GLN A 79 -1.28 3.93 7.35
CA GLN A 79 -1.32 4.83 6.21
C GLN A 79 -1.76 4.10 4.95
N LYS A 80 -2.47 4.82 4.08
CA LYS A 80 -2.78 4.37 2.73
C LYS A 80 -2.46 5.47 1.73
N TYR A 81 -1.97 5.09 0.56
CA TYR A 81 -1.69 5.99 -0.55
C TYR A 81 -2.29 5.46 -1.85
N VAL A 82 -2.83 6.38 -2.64
CA VAL A 82 -3.18 6.14 -4.03
C VAL A 82 -2.26 6.99 -4.88
N LEU A 83 -1.38 6.34 -5.63
CA LEU A 83 -0.50 6.98 -6.59
C LEU A 83 -1.15 6.85 -7.97
N THR A 84 -1.71 7.95 -8.43
CA THR A 84 -2.24 8.11 -9.78
C THR A 84 -1.22 8.87 -10.62
N SER A 85 -0.77 8.28 -11.72
CA SER A 85 -0.06 9.05 -12.75
C SER A 85 -1.06 10.05 -13.38
N PRO A 86 -0.69 11.34 -13.56
CA PRO A 86 -1.55 12.33 -14.20
C PRO A 86 -1.95 11.98 -15.64
#